data_AF-A0A1L7WIR8-F1
#
_entry.id   AF-A0A1L7WIR8-F1
#
_cell.length_a   1.000
_cell.length_b   1.000
_cell.length_c   1.000
_cell.angle_alpha   90.00
_cell.angle_beta   90.00
_cell.angle_gamma   90.00
#
_symmetry.space_group_name_H-M   'P 1'
#
loop_
_entity.id
_entity.type
_entity.pdbx_description
1 polymer ?
#
loop_
_entity_poly.entity_id
_entity_poly.type
_entity_poly.pdbx_seq_one_letter_code
_entity_poly.pdbx_strand_id
1 'polypeptide(L)'
;MVTSARIALSTWKVFGAKFYYLRNILHDYADEKCILILKSLIPALDKELKILIDDMVLPNMGVHWHATSVDITMVAALGSQERTADEFRSLVEKAELRILETYTYTWPVMNAVMVLVPAEEVRDENVTKEQGPLRKEEEVKDIDAGQLKVAIRTS
;
A
#
# COMPACT_ATOMS: atom_id res chain seq x y z
N MET A 1 25.44 21.97 33.30
CA MET A 1 24.23 22.30 32.52
C MET A 1 24.52 21.94 31.07
N VAL A 2 24.16 20.73 30.64
CA VAL A 2 24.40 20.27 29.27
C VAL A 2 23.11 20.49 28.49
N THR A 3 23.12 21.50 27.63
CA THR A 3 22.02 21.80 26.72
C THR A 3 21.89 20.63 25.75
N SER A 4 20.90 19.76 26.00
CA SER A 4 20.56 18.64 25.14
C SER A 4 20.15 19.18 23.76
N ALA A 5 20.97 18.88 22.75
CA ALA A 5 20.66 19.10 21.35
C ALA A 5 19.46 18.23 20.98
N ARG A 6 18.26 18.78 21.12
CA ARG A 6 17.06 18.27 20.46
C ARG A 6 17.28 18.42 18.96
N ILE A 7 17.64 17.31 18.30
CA ILE A 7 17.67 17.22 16.85
C ILE A 7 16.28 17.62 16.34
N ALA A 8 16.22 18.74 15.61
CA ALA A 8 15.02 19.32 15.08
C ALA A 8 14.45 18.45 13.94
N LEU A 9 13.70 17.40 14.30
CA LEU A 9 12.79 16.70 13.39
C LEU A 9 11.54 17.54 13.05
N SER A 10 11.46 18.80 13.48
CA SER A 10 10.28 19.66 13.37
C SER A 10 10.17 20.43 12.05
N THR A 11 11.21 20.47 11.21
CA THR A 11 11.26 21.42 10.08
C THR A 11 10.67 20.89 8.76
N TRP A 12 10.42 19.59 8.63
CA TRP A 12 9.89 18.98 7.39
C TRP A 12 8.38 18.70 7.42
N LYS A 13 7.71 18.96 8.55
CA LYS A 13 6.28 18.69 8.68
C LYS A 13 5.47 19.82 8.05
N VAL A 14 4.90 19.54 6.89
CA VAL A 14 3.86 20.38 6.29
C VAL A 14 2.56 20.07 7.03
N PHE A 15 1.95 21.09 7.65
CA PHE A 15 0.67 20.97 8.35
C PHE A 15 -0.48 21.40 7.42
N GLY A 16 -1.66 20.79 7.58
CA GLY A 16 -2.87 21.16 6.82
C GLY A 16 -2.94 20.62 5.38
N ALA A 17 -2.16 19.58 5.06
CA ALA A 17 -2.26 18.92 3.76
C ALA A 17 -3.48 17.99 3.71
N LYS A 18 -4.28 18.04 2.64
CA LYS A 18 -5.47 17.17 2.51
C LYS A 18 -5.16 15.67 2.60
N PHE A 19 -4.00 15.27 2.08
CA PHE A 19 -3.56 13.88 2.06
C PHE A 19 -2.04 13.81 2.25
N TYR A 20 -1.57 12.80 2.99
CA TYR A 20 -0.17 12.40 3.01
C TYR A 20 -0.01 11.12 2.20
N TYR A 21 0.79 11.16 1.13
CA TYR A 21 0.97 10.05 0.22
C TYR A 21 2.34 9.40 0.41
N LEU A 22 2.36 8.11 0.70
CA LEU A 22 3.55 7.29 0.90
C LEU A 22 3.55 6.18 -0.15
N ARG A 23 4.51 6.17 -1.07
CA ARG A 23 4.61 5.15 -2.12
C ARG A 23 5.94 4.41 -2.03
N ASN A 24 5.89 3.08 -1.95
CA ASN A 24 7.10 2.24 -1.88
C ASN A 24 8.04 2.70 -0.77
N ILE A 25 7.48 2.96 0.42
CA ILE A 25 8.24 3.43 1.60
C ILE A 25 8.20 2.36 2.68
N LEU A 26 7.02 1.83 2.99
CA LEU A 26 6.87 0.94 4.14
C LEU A 26 7.53 -0.43 3.88
N HIS A 27 7.59 -0.88 2.64
CA HIS A 27 8.27 -2.13 2.30
C HIS A 27 9.80 -2.11 2.52
N ASP A 28 10.44 -0.94 2.61
CA ASP A 28 11.90 -0.82 2.80
C ASP A 28 12.30 -0.90 4.28
N TYR A 29 11.33 -0.81 5.18
CA TYR A 29 11.58 -0.66 6.61
C TYR A 29 10.94 -1.79 7.41
N ALA A 30 11.62 -2.18 8.49
CA ALA A 30 11.05 -3.05 9.52
C ALA A 30 9.88 -2.38 10.24
N ASP A 31 8.98 -3.18 10.81
CA ASP A 31 7.74 -2.74 11.43
C ASP A 31 7.90 -1.59 12.43
N GLU A 32 8.93 -1.64 13.28
CA GLU A 32 9.22 -0.60 14.28
C GLU A 32 9.40 0.78 13.63
N LYS A 33 10.13 0.84 12.51
CA LYS A 33 10.36 2.08 11.76
C LYS A 33 9.10 2.53 11.03
N CYS A 34 8.36 1.60 10.44
CA CYS A 34 7.08 1.91 9.79
C CYS A 34 6.08 2.53 10.78
N ILE A 35 5.97 1.97 11.99
CA ILE A 35 5.12 2.52 13.06
C ILE A 35 5.58 3.93 13.43
N LEU A 36 6.89 4.16 13.57
CA LEU A 36 7.43 5.49 13.84
C LEU A 36 7.10 6.50 12.74
N ILE A 37 7.22 6.11 11.46
CA ILE A 37 6.87 6.95 10.31
C ILE A 37 5.38 7.32 10.37
N LEU A 38 4.50 6.33 10.51
CA LEU A 38 3.06 6.55 10.58
C LEU A 38 2.67 7.43 11.78
N LYS A 39 3.21 7.14 12.98
CA LYS A 39 2.97 7.97 14.18
C LYS A 39 3.50 9.39 14.02
N SER A 40 4.55 9.61 13.25
CA SER A 40 5.08 10.95 13.00
C SER A 40 4.12 11.83 12.19
N LEU A 41 3.24 11.23 11.38
CA LEU A 41 2.24 11.90 10.57
C LEU A 41 0.98 12.26 11.37
N ILE A 42 0.66 11.51 12.43
CA ILE A 42 -0.54 11.73 13.25
C ILE A 42 -0.68 13.18 13.77
N PRO A 43 0.36 13.83 14.32
CA PRO A 43 0.24 15.22 14.77
C PRO A 43 -0.04 16.24 13.66
N ALA A 44 0.14 15.85 12.40
CA ALA A 44 -0.14 16.68 11.23
C ALA A 44 -1.52 16.36 10.62
N LEU A 45 -2.19 15.31 11.08
CA LEU A 45 -3.56 14.99 10.72
C LEU A 45 -4.52 15.92 11.47
N ASP A 46 -5.34 16.64 10.70
CA ASP A 46 -6.59 17.24 11.18
C ASP A 46 -7.73 16.23 10.96
N LYS A 47 -8.91 16.49 11.53
CA LYS A 47 -10.03 15.53 11.62
C LYS A 47 -10.64 15.04 10.30
N GLU A 48 -10.19 15.57 9.17
CA GLU A 48 -10.66 15.22 7.84
C GLU A 48 -9.54 14.69 6.94
N LEU A 49 -8.32 14.57 7.47
CA LEU A 49 -7.13 14.24 6.70
C LEU A 49 -6.91 12.73 6.65
N LYS A 50 -6.51 12.25 5.47
CA LYS A 50 -6.28 10.82 5.23
C LYS A 50 -4.82 10.57 4.86
N ILE A 51 -4.29 9.43 5.28
CA ILE A 51 -2.99 8.94 4.81
C ILE A 51 -3.26 7.95 3.68
N LEU A 52 -2.52 8.07 2.59
CA LEU A 52 -2.58 7.17 1.45
C LEU A 52 -1.26 6.40 1.40
N ILE A 53 -1.32 5.08 1.53
CA ILE A 53 -0.19 4.19 1.35
C ILE A 53 -0.35 3.49 0.01
N ASP A 54 0.62 3.61 -0.88
CA ASP A 54 0.68 2.93 -2.17
C ASP A 54 1.83 1.93 -2.15
N ASP A 55 1.49 0.66 -1.98
CA ASP A 55 2.47 -0.41 -1.85
C ASP A 55 1.93 -1.73 -2.42
N MET A 56 2.77 -2.76 -2.53
CA MET A 56 2.29 -4.09 -2.89
C MET A 56 1.58 -4.73 -1.69
N VAL A 57 0.31 -5.10 -1.86
CA VAL A 57 -0.49 -5.75 -0.82
C VAL A 57 -0.76 -7.18 -1.26
N LEU A 58 0.03 -8.11 -0.72
CA LEU A 58 -0.04 -9.50 -1.13
C LEU A 58 -1.22 -10.23 -0.48
N PRO A 59 -1.91 -11.15 -1.19
CA PRO A 59 -2.85 -12.05 -0.56
C PRO A 59 -2.11 -13.08 0.30
N ASN A 60 -2.75 -13.58 1.36
CA ASN A 60 -2.16 -14.60 2.24
C ASN A 60 -1.87 -15.92 1.52
N MET A 61 -2.59 -16.22 0.44
CA MET A 61 -2.44 -17.43 -0.35
C MET A 61 -2.66 -17.12 -1.84
N GLY A 62 -2.05 -17.93 -2.72
CA GLY A 62 -2.24 -17.79 -4.16
C GLY A 62 -1.57 -16.56 -4.76
N VAL A 63 -0.45 -16.12 -4.18
CA VAL A 63 0.36 -15.01 -4.73
C VAL A 63 0.84 -15.39 -6.12
N HIS A 64 0.68 -14.47 -7.08
CA HIS A 64 1.12 -14.69 -8.45
C HIS A 64 2.66 -14.73 -8.51
N TRP A 65 3.22 -15.64 -9.31
CA TRP A 65 4.67 -15.88 -9.40
C TRP A 65 5.49 -14.60 -9.64
N HIS A 66 4.93 -13.67 -10.43
CA HIS A 66 5.58 -12.40 -10.74
C HIS A 66 5.76 -11.53 -9.49
N ALA A 67 4.74 -11.43 -8.63
CA ALA A 67 4.83 -10.69 -7.37
C ALA A 67 5.88 -11.31 -6.45
N THR A 68 5.89 -12.65 -6.35
CA THR A 68 6.91 -13.40 -5.59
C THR A 68 8.32 -13.17 -6.13
N SER A 69 8.50 -13.14 -7.45
CA SER A 69 9.81 -12.89 -8.06
C SER A 69 10.33 -11.48 -7.77
N VAL A 70 9.43 -10.48 -7.77
CA VAL A 70 9.78 -9.10 -7.40
C VAL A 70 10.19 -9.03 -5.93
N ASP A 71 9.39 -9.60 -5.03
CA ASP A 71 9.68 -9.64 -3.59
C ASP A 71 11.04 -10.30 -3.29
N ILE A 72 11.32 -11.49 -3.86
CA ILE A 72 12.62 -12.16 -3.71
C ILE A 72 13.77 -11.26 -4.17
N THR A 73 13.59 -10.55 -5.29
CA THR A 73 14.62 -9.64 -5.83
C THR A 73 14.85 -8.46 -4.89
N MET A 74 13.78 -7.88 -4.34
CA MET A 74 13.85 -6.72 -3.46
C MET A 74 14.43 -7.11 -2.09
N VAL A 75 14.04 -8.24 -1.52
CA VAL A 75 14.64 -8.82 -0.30
C VAL A 75 16.14 -9.03 -0.51
N ALA A 76 16.54 -9.64 -1.63
CA ALA A 76 17.95 -9.94 -1.90
C ALA A 76 18.81 -8.68 -2.13
N ALA A 77 18.26 -7.64 -2.77
CA ALA A 77 18.99 -6.43 -3.12
C ALA A 77 18.98 -5.36 -2.01
N LEU A 78 17.86 -5.22 -1.31
CA LEU A 78 17.57 -4.08 -0.42
C LEU A 78 17.23 -4.50 1.01
N GLY A 79 17.05 -5.80 1.28
CA GLY A 79 16.52 -6.27 2.56
C GLY A 79 15.09 -5.77 2.82
N SER A 80 14.33 -5.51 1.76
CA SER A 80 12.93 -5.09 1.85
C SER A 80 12.05 -6.24 2.33
N GLN A 81 10.80 -5.92 2.66
CA GLN A 81 9.77 -6.88 3.03
C GLN A 81 8.42 -6.43 2.47
N GLU A 82 7.94 -7.14 1.45
CA GLU A 82 6.55 -7.00 1.02
C GLU A 82 5.61 -7.61 2.06
N ARG A 83 4.44 -6.99 2.25
CA ARG A 83 3.51 -7.35 3.32
C ARG A 83 2.16 -7.80 2.77
N THR A 84 1.56 -8.73 3.49
CA THR A 84 0.18 -9.15 3.29
C THR A 84 -0.81 -8.12 3.82
N ALA A 85 -2.06 -8.21 3.37
CA ALA A 85 -3.13 -7.37 3.91
C ALA A 85 -3.28 -7.47 5.44
N ASP A 86 -3.05 -8.65 6.03
CA ASP A 86 -3.16 -8.86 7.48
C ASP A 86 -1.97 -8.28 8.26
N GLU A 87 -0.78 -8.35 7.68
CA GLU A 87 0.42 -7.69 8.24
C GLU A 87 0.26 -6.18 8.20
N PHE A 88 -0.25 -5.62 7.10
CA PHE A 88 -0.56 -4.19 7.03
C PHE A 88 -1.61 -3.77 8.06
N ARG A 89 -2.70 -4.53 8.23
CA ARG A 89 -3.69 -4.24 9.29
C ARG A 89 -3.04 -4.19 10.66
N SER A 90 -2.26 -5.22 10.99
CA SER A 90 -1.57 -5.31 12.29
C SER A 90 -0.59 -4.16 12.51
N LEU A 91 0.12 -3.74 11.46
CA LEU A 91 1.06 -2.62 11.50
C LEU A 91 0.35 -1.28 11.73
N VAL A 92 -0.74 -1.05 11.01
CA VAL A 92 -1.52 0.18 11.06
C VAL A 92 -2.25 0.32 12.41
N GLU A 93 -2.78 -0.77 12.95
CA GLU A 93 -3.40 -0.78 14.29
C GLU A 93 -2.39 -0.43 15.39
N LYS A 94 -1.16 -0.95 15.33
CA LYS A 94 -0.08 -0.57 16.26
C LYS A 94 0.30 0.91 16.16
N ALA A 95 0.04 1.52 15.01
CA ALA A 95 0.22 2.95 14.78
C ALA A 95 -0.99 3.80 15.21
N GLU A 96 -2.04 3.22 15.83
CA GLU A 96 -3.27 3.92 16.25
C GLU A 96 -4.07 4.50 15.05
N LEU A 97 -3.91 3.87 13.90
CA LEU A 97 -4.62 4.18 12.66
C LEU A 97 -5.52 3.00 12.27
N ARG A 98 -6.42 3.21 11.31
CA ARG A 98 -7.23 2.15 10.70
C ARG A 98 -7.24 2.28 9.18
N ILE A 99 -7.23 1.15 8.48
CA ILE A 99 -7.45 1.10 7.03
C ILE A 99 -8.95 1.19 6.77
N LEU A 100 -9.39 2.24 6.08
CA LEU A 100 -10.77 2.46 5.66
C LEU A 100 -11.07 1.66 4.39
N GLU A 101 -10.24 1.82 3.37
CA GLU A 101 -10.41 1.21 2.05
C GLU A 101 -9.06 0.78 1.46
N THR A 102 -9.09 -0.25 0.62
CA THR A 102 -7.93 -0.73 -0.15
C THR A 102 -8.32 -0.84 -1.61
N TYR A 103 -7.63 -0.10 -2.47
CA TYR A 103 -7.87 -0.06 -3.91
C TYR A 103 -6.71 -0.71 -4.67
N THR A 104 -6.88 -1.96 -5.10
CA THR A 104 -5.90 -2.66 -5.94
C THR A 104 -6.06 -2.22 -7.38
N TYR A 105 -4.97 -1.75 -8.01
CA TYR A 105 -5.01 -1.21 -9.38
C TYR A 105 -4.10 -1.93 -10.37
N THR A 106 -3.15 -2.74 -9.90
CA THR A 106 -2.27 -3.53 -10.78
C THR A 106 -2.34 -5.01 -10.43
N TRP A 107 -3.14 -5.77 -11.17
CA TRP A 107 -2.95 -7.21 -11.29
C TRP A 107 -1.87 -7.44 -12.35
N PRO A 108 -0.72 -8.10 -12.07
CA PRO A 108 -0.53 -9.28 -11.21
C PRO A 108 0.40 -9.07 -9.98
N VAL A 109 0.97 -7.88 -9.81
CA VAL A 109 1.88 -7.53 -8.70
C VAL A 109 1.14 -7.04 -7.45
N MET A 110 -0.17 -6.84 -7.53
CA MET A 110 -1.05 -6.46 -6.42
C MET A 110 -0.70 -5.10 -5.79
N ASN A 111 -0.24 -4.13 -6.59
CA ASN A 111 -0.13 -2.75 -6.11
C ASN A 111 -1.51 -2.24 -5.71
N ALA A 112 -1.58 -1.67 -4.51
CA ALA A 112 -2.80 -1.15 -3.96
C ALA A 112 -2.58 0.15 -3.20
N VAL A 113 -3.57 1.04 -3.30
CA VAL A 113 -3.65 2.24 -2.46
C VAL A 113 -4.54 1.94 -1.27
N MET A 114 -3.97 1.99 -0.07
CA MET A 114 -4.69 1.90 1.20
C MET A 114 -4.97 3.29 1.75
N VAL A 115 -6.22 3.54 2.10
CA VAL A 115 -6.68 4.79 2.72
C VAL A 115 -6.74 4.59 4.22
N LEU A 116 -5.96 5.37 4.96
CA LEU A 116 -5.84 5.30 6.41
C LEU A 116 -6.47 6.55 7.06
N VAL A 117 -7.12 6.30 8.19
CA VAL A 117 -7.75 7.32 9.04
C VAL A 117 -7.33 7.10 10.51
N PRO A 118 -7.35 8.14 11.35
CA PRO A 118 -7.24 7.97 12.80
C PRO A 118 -8.27 6.97 13.34
N ALA A 119 -7.86 6.10 14.27
CA ALA A 119 -8.75 5.08 14.82
C ALA A 119 -10.00 5.66 15.51
N GLU A 120 -9.93 6.91 15.98
CA GLU A 120 -11.01 7.62 16.67
C GLU A 120 -12.14 8.11 15.74
N GLU A 121 -11.88 8.29 14.45
CA GLU A 121 -12.82 8.89 13.49
C GLU A 121 -13.81 7.88 12.89
N VAL A 122 -13.58 6.59 13.06
CA VAL A 122 -14.47 5.56 12.52
C VAL A 122 -15.62 5.32 13.50
N ARG A 123 -16.58 6.25 13.52
CA ARG A 123 -17.96 5.92 13.92
C ARG A 123 -18.57 5.07 12.82
N ASP A 124 -19.24 4.00 13.23
CA ASP A 124 -19.88 3.00 12.37
C ASP A 124 -20.90 3.63 11.41
N GLU A 125 -20.43 4.18 10.30
CA GLU A 125 -21.26 4.73 9.24
C GLU A 125 -21.00 3.92 7.98
N ASN A 126 -21.78 2.83 7.87
CA ASN A 126 -22.08 2.09 6.65
C ASN A 126 -20.97 1.18 6.10
N VAL A 127 -20.92 -0.03 6.66
CA VAL A 127 -20.56 -1.25 5.92
C VAL A 127 -21.60 -1.47 4.81
N THR A 128 -21.52 -0.72 3.72
CA THR A 128 -22.13 -1.10 2.45
C THR A 128 -21.05 -1.77 1.65
N LYS A 129 -21.04 -3.10 1.72
CA LYS A 129 -20.22 -3.96 0.89
C LYS A 129 -20.59 -3.73 -0.57
N GLU A 130 -19.73 -3.05 -1.32
CA GLU A 130 -19.57 -3.36 -2.74
C GLU A 130 -18.15 -3.90 -2.93
N GLN A 131 -18.03 -5.22 -2.78
CA GLN A 131 -16.97 -5.94 -3.46
C GLN A 131 -17.19 -5.71 -4.96
N GLY A 132 -16.44 -4.78 -5.53
CA GLY A 132 -16.38 -4.61 -6.98
C GLY A 132 -16.10 -5.98 -7.61
N PRO A 133 -16.80 -6.35 -8.70
CA PRO A 133 -16.79 -7.72 -9.19
C PRO A 133 -15.36 -8.12 -9.55
N LEU A 134 -14.90 -9.21 -8.95
CA LEU A 134 -13.78 -10.00 -9.45
C LEU A 134 -14.02 -10.20 -10.94
N ARG A 135 -13.15 -9.63 -11.79
CA ARG A 135 -13.17 -9.93 -13.23
C ARG A 135 -13.08 -11.44 -13.34
N LYS A 136 -14.14 -12.04 -13.87
CA LYS A 136 -14.18 -13.47 -14.20
C LYS A 136 -12.94 -13.79 -15.04
N GLU A 137 -12.30 -14.90 -14.72
CA GLU A 137 -11.29 -15.52 -15.57
C GLU A 137 -11.83 -15.54 -17.01
N GLU A 138 -11.21 -14.76 -17.89
CA GLU A 138 -11.40 -14.96 -19.31
C GLU A 138 -10.71 -16.27 -19.66
N GLU A 139 -11.56 -17.27 -19.88
CA GLU A 139 -11.26 -18.54 -20.52
C GLU A 139 -10.39 -18.29 -21.75
N VAL A 140 -9.09 -18.62 -21.65
CA VAL A 140 -8.15 -18.58 -22.77
C VAL A 140 -8.60 -19.64 -23.76
N LYS A 141 -9.36 -19.22 -24.78
CA LYS A 141 -9.69 -20.08 -25.92
C LYS A 141 -8.42 -20.28 -26.73
N ASP A 142 -8.04 -21.54 -26.91
CA ASP A 142 -6.97 -21.97 -27.80
C ASP A 142 -7.13 -21.30 -29.16
N ILE A 143 -6.18 -20.43 -29.48
CA ILE A 143 -6.14 -19.76 -30.78
C ILE A 143 -5.50 -20.77 -31.75
N ASP A 144 -6.31 -21.29 -32.66
CA ASP A 144 -5.88 -22.13 -33.78
C ASP A 144 -4.74 -21.44 -34.54
N ALA A 145 -3.64 -22.17 -34.74
CA ALA A 145 -2.39 -21.70 -35.35
C ALA A 145 -2.52 -21.33 -36.85
N GLY A 146 -3.75 -21.24 -37.38
CA GLY A 146 -4.07 -20.92 -38.78
C GLY A 146 -4.31 -19.43 -39.07
N GLN A 147 -4.44 -18.55 -38.07
CA GLN A 147 -4.76 -17.12 -38.27
C GLN A 147 -3.62 -16.15 -37.90
N LEU A 148 -2.40 -16.46 -38.34
CA LEU A 148 -1.29 -15.51 -38.33
C LEU A 148 -1.04 -15.01 -39.76
N LYS A 149 -1.84 -14.03 -40.21
CA LYS A 149 -1.50 -13.20 -41.37
C LYS A 149 -1.86 -11.72 -41.13
N VAL A 150 -0.78 -10.95 -40.97
CA VAL A 150 -0.62 -9.55 -41.40
C VAL A 150 -1.33 -8.49 -40.56
N ALA A 151 -0.54 -7.80 -39.71
CA ALA A 151 -0.40 -6.33 -39.73
C ALA A 151 0.54 -5.86 -38.60
N ILE A 152 1.85 -5.96 -38.82
CA ILE A 152 2.81 -5.08 -38.14
C ILE A 152 3.07 -3.94 -39.12
N ARG A 153 2.52 -2.76 -38.82
CA ARG A 153 3.00 -1.49 -39.40
C ARG A 153 3.36 -0.59 -38.25
N THR A 154 4.66 -0.51 -38.01
CA THR A 154 5.31 0.48 -37.16
C THR A 154 5.15 1.87 -37.76
N SER A 155 5.04 2.86 -36.88
CA SER A 155 5.39 4.26 -37.11
C SER A 155 6.56 4.59 -36.20
#